data_AF-A0A7V6WIZ3-F1
#
_entry.id   AF-A0A7V6WIZ3-F1
#
_cell.length_a   1.000
_cell.length_b   1.000
_cell.length_c   1.000
_cell.angle_alpha   90.00
_cell.angle_beta   90.00
_cell.angle_gamma   90.00
#
_symmetry.space_group_name_H-M   'P 1'
#
loop_
_entity.id
_entity.type
_entity.pdbx_description
1 polymer ?
#
loop_
_entity_poly.entity_id
_entity_poly.type
_entity_poly.pdbx_seq_one_letter_code
_entity_poly.pdbx_strand_id
1 'polypeptide(L)'
;MSSIFFATDVHGSEICWKKFINAGKFYNVDAIILGGDMTGKALVPFVESGKGTYRVSFLEQEMTLQGDDIERTQKMISDRGYYPIYMTQDRFQELSQDSEKVHQLFVEEVVKTAERWVEYAEERLRQSGIKCFICPGNDDMFELDEVFANSSYIELTEGKVVDIDGTYTMISTGWSNPTPWETHRECSEEELDQKIEAMIPQVPDLNKCIFNFHAPPYGSGLDEAPELDAELRPRYAGRS
;
A
#
# COMPACT_ATOMS: atom_id res chain seq x y z
N MET A 1 29.11 -0.65 -2.12
CA MET A 1 28.25 -1.83 -2.31
C MET A 1 27.02 -1.52 -1.52
N SER A 2 25.97 -1.06 -2.18
CA SER A 2 24.71 -0.69 -1.55
C SER A 2 23.98 -1.98 -1.19
N SER A 3 23.60 -2.09 0.07
CA SER A 3 22.70 -3.12 0.56
C SER A 3 21.28 -2.54 0.59
N ILE A 4 20.33 -3.30 0.07
CA ILE A 4 18.95 -2.85 -0.14
C ILE A 4 18.01 -3.85 0.52
N PHE A 5 17.00 -3.36 1.23
CA PHE A 5 15.85 -4.14 1.63
C PHE A 5 14.64 -3.77 0.76
N PHE A 6 14.09 -4.75 0.06
CA PHE A 6 12.91 -4.57 -0.80
C PHE A 6 11.70 -5.28 -0.19
N ALA A 7 10.54 -4.63 -0.25
CA ALA A 7 9.23 -5.21 0.04
C ALA A 7 8.18 -4.61 -0.91
N THR A 8 7.01 -5.23 -0.96
CA THR A 8 5.83 -4.75 -1.71
C THR A 8 4.57 -5.27 -1.01
N ASP A 9 3.38 -4.83 -1.42
CA ASP A 9 2.10 -5.42 -1.04
C ASP A 9 1.82 -5.36 0.47
N VAL A 10 2.00 -4.18 1.06
CA VAL A 10 1.69 -3.98 2.48
C VAL A 10 0.18 -3.89 2.73
N HIS A 11 -0.61 -3.52 1.72
CA HIS A 11 -2.08 -3.55 1.71
C HIS A 11 -2.69 -2.94 2.99
N GLY A 12 -2.25 -1.73 3.35
CA GLY A 12 -2.68 -0.99 4.54
C GLY A 12 -2.21 -1.55 5.89
N SER A 13 -1.40 -2.61 5.91
CA SER A 13 -1.01 -3.29 7.15
C SER A 13 -0.05 -2.44 8.00
N GLU A 14 -0.55 -1.96 9.13
CA GLU A 14 0.20 -1.15 10.09
C GLU A 14 1.48 -1.85 10.57
N ILE A 15 1.42 -3.16 10.81
CA ILE A 15 2.58 -3.92 11.29
C ILE A 15 3.60 -4.18 10.19
N CYS A 16 3.16 -4.43 8.95
CA CYS A 16 4.07 -4.62 7.82
C CYS A 16 4.80 -3.32 7.48
N TRP A 17 4.10 -2.18 7.45
CA TRP A 17 4.72 -0.86 7.30
C TRP A 17 5.80 -0.61 8.36
N LYS A 18 5.45 -0.81 9.65
CA LYS A 18 6.40 -0.61 10.75
C LYS A 18 7.61 -1.54 10.67
N LYS A 19 7.44 -2.77 10.18
CA LYS A 19 8.54 -3.71 9.95
C LYS A 19 9.42 -3.26 8.79
N PHE A 20 8.83 -2.83 7.67
CA PHE A 20 9.55 -2.32 6.51
C PHE A 20 10.46 -1.14 6.88
N ILE A 21 9.92 -0.12 7.56
CA ILE A 21 10.70 1.05 7.99
C ILE A 21 11.85 0.64 8.95
N ASN A 22 11.59 -0.29 9.88
CA ASN A 22 12.62 -0.76 10.80
C ASN A 22 13.65 -1.71 10.16
N ALA A 23 13.33 -2.32 9.01
CA ALA A 23 14.20 -3.26 8.31
C ALA A 23 15.54 -2.61 7.95
N GLY A 24 15.52 -1.31 7.61
CA GLY A 24 16.71 -0.50 7.37
C GLY A 24 17.78 -0.67 8.45
N LYS A 25 17.43 -0.33 9.70
CA LYS A 25 18.33 -0.44 10.84
C LYS A 25 18.59 -1.88 11.26
N PHE A 26 17.56 -2.73 11.21
CA PHE A 26 17.67 -4.12 11.67
C PHE A 26 18.64 -4.95 10.82
N TYR A 27 18.56 -4.82 9.49
CA TYR A 27 19.45 -5.51 8.56
C TYR A 27 20.70 -4.71 8.21
N ASN A 28 20.84 -3.50 8.74
CA ASN A 28 21.95 -2.58 8.46
C ASN A 28 22.12 -2.36 6.94
N VAL A 29 21.02 -2.00 6.28
CA VAL A 29 20.98 -1.70 4.85
C VAL A 29 21.06 -0.19 4.59
N ASP A 30 21.58 0.19 3.43
CA ASP A 30 21.77 1.58 3.02
C ASP A 30 20.46 2.21 2.48
N ALA A 31 19.61 1.39 1.87
CA ALA A 31 18.32 1.82 1.34
C ALA A 31 17.21 0.79 1.60
N ILE A 32 15.99 1.29 1.74
CA ILE A 32 14.76 0.50 1.77
C ILE A 32 13.85 0.93 0.61
N ILE A 33 13.22 -0.03 -0.06
CA ILE A 33 12.38 0.19 -1.23
C ILE A 33 11.04 -0.52 -1.02
N LEU A 34 9.93 0.22 -1.15
CA LEU A 34 8.58 -0.32 -1.15
C LEU A 34 7.98 -0.24 -2.56
N GLY A 35 7.67 -1.40 -3.14
CA GLY A 35 7.26 -1.59 -4.54
C GLY A 35 5.76 -1.63 -4.82
N GLY A 36 4.96 -0.84 -4.11
CA GLY A 36 3.53 -0.68 -4.38
C GLY A 36 2.58 -1.39 -3.42
N ASP A 37 1.30 -1.23 -3.73
CA ASP A 37 0.13 -1.75 -3.04
C ASP A 37 0.14 -1.49 -1.53
N MET A 38 -0.07 -0.22 -1.20
CA MET A 38 -0.13 0.33 0.15
C MET A 38 -1.54 0.61 0.64
N THR A 39 -2.51 0.87 -0.24
CA THR A 39 -3.92 1.06 0.10
C THR A 39 -4.46 -0.15 0.89
N GLY A 40 -5.22 0.13 1.94
CA GLY A 40 -5.87 -0.89 2.76
C GLY A 40 -7.14 -1.44 2.12
N LYS A 41 -7.79 -2.36 2.82
CA LYS A 41 -8.83 -3.21 2.25
C LYS A 41 -10.23 -2.62 2.36
N ALA A 42 -10.62 -2.21 3.57
CA ALA A 42 -11.97 -1.70 3.82
C ALA A 42 -12.08 -0.99 5.16
N LEU A 43 -13.13 -0.18 5.29
CA LEU A 43 -13.58 0.38 6.57
C LEU A 43 -14.19 -0.73 7.45
N VAL A 44 -13.87 -0.71 8.74
CA VAL A 44 -14.47 -1.59 9.75
C VAL A 44 -15.14 -0.74 10.83
N PRO A 45 -16.47 -0.64 10.81
CA PRO A 45 -17.21 0.17 11.78
C PRO A 45 -17.16 -0.37 13.20
N PHE A 46 -16.82 0.51 14.14
CA PHE A 46 -17.00 0.34 15.58
C PHE A 46 -18.23 1.15 15.98
N VAL A 47 -19.39 0.48 15.99
CA VAL A 47 -20.70 1.12 16.17
C VAL A 47 -21.06 1.13 17.65
N GLU A 48 -21.30 2.31 18.23
CA GLU A 48 -21.68 2.43 19.63
C GLU A 48 -23.01 1.69 19.92
N SER A 49 -22.99 0.77 20.90
CA SER A 49 -24.17 -0.01 21.30
C SER A 49 -24.56 0.18 22.77
N GLY A 50 -23.84 1.03 23.51
CA GLY A 50 -24.02 1.29 24.93
C GLY A 50 -22.83 2.04 25.50
N LYS A 51 -22.90 2.45 26.77
CA LYS A 51 -21.87 3.29 27.42
C LYS A 51 -20.49 2.60 27.39
N GLY A 52 -19.62 3.06 26.49
CA GLY A 52 -18.28 2.50 26.29
C GLY A 52 -18.26 1.08 25.71
N THR A 53 -19.33 0.70 24.99
CA THR A 53 -19.45 -0.61 24.34
C THR A 53 -19.67 -0.43 22.84
N TYR A 54 -18.95 -1.20 22.03
CA TYR A 54 -19.01 -1.15 20.57
C TYR A 54 -19.36 -2.50 19.97
N ARG A 55 -20.19 -2.49 18.93
CA ARG A 55 -20.40 -3.64 18.05
C ARG A 55 -19.52 -3.51 16.82
N VAL A 56 -18.85 -4.61 16.47
CA VAL A 56 -17.96 -4.69 15.31
C VAL A 56 -18.28 -5.98 14.56
N SER A 57 -18.44 -5.89 13.24
CA SER A 57 -18.49 -7.06 12.36
C SER A 57 -17.20 -7.10 11.54
N PHE A 58 -16.42 -8.17 11.68
CA PHE A 58 -15.14 -8.32 10.98
C PHE A 58 -14.93 -9.77 10.56
N LEU A 59 -14.69 -10.00 9.27
CA LEU A 59 -14.50 -11.34 8.69
C LEU A 59 -15.62 -12.32 9.11
N GLU A 60 -16.88 -11.87 8.95
CA GLU A 60 -18.09 -12.63 9.30
C GLU A 60 -18.25 -12.93 10.81
N GLN A 61 -17.43 -12.31 11.66
CA GLN A 61 -17.54 -12.43 13.12
C GLN A 61 -18.11 -11.15 13.72
N GLU A 62 -19.22 -11.29 14.43
CA GLU A 62 -19.78 -10.22 15.24
C GLU A 62 -19.19 -10.23 16.64
N MET A 63 -18.71 -9.08 17.10
CA MET A 63 -18.10 -8.88 18.41
C MET A 63 -18.80 -7.72 19.13
N THR A 64 -18.95 -7.84 20.44
CA THR A 64 -19.29 -6.73 21.33
C THR A 64 -18.09 -6.46 22.23
N LEU A 65 -17.50 -5.28 22.11
CA LEU A 65 -16.22 -4.91 22.72
C LEU A 65 -16.43 -3.88 23.82
N GLN A 66 -15.66 -4.00 24.91
CA GLN A 66 -15.64 -3.03 26.02
C GLN A 66 -14.24 -2.98 26.64
N GLY A 67 -13.83 -1.83 27.16
CA GLY A 67 -12.54 -1.66 27.83
C GLY A 67 -11.36 -2.00 26.89
N ASP A 68 -10.38 -2.74 27.40
CA ASP A 68 -9.13 -3.06 26.70
C ASP A 68 -9.33 -3.87 25.40
N ASP A 69 -10.46 -4.58 25.27
CA ASP A 69 -10.77 -5.36 24.07
C ASP A 69 -10.99 -4.46 22.83
N ILE A 70 -11.38 -3.20 23.04
CA ILE A 70 -11.57 -2.23 21.96
C ILE A 70 -10.22 -1.94 21.29
N GLU A 71 -9.22 -1.49 22.05
CA GLU A 71 -7.90 -1.14 21.53
C GLU A 71 -7.18 -2.34 20.92
N ARG A 72 -7.30 -3.51 21.58
CA ARG A 72 -6.72 -4.75 21.06
C ARG A 72 -7.31 -5.14 19.71
N THR A 73 -8.63 -5.03 19.56
CA THR A 73 -9.34 -5.37 18.31
C THR A 73 -9.05 -4.34 17.23
N GLN A 74 -9.05 -3.05 17.57
CA GLN A 74 -8.65 -1.96 16.68
C GLN A 74 -7.25 -2.22 16.11
N LYS A 75 -6.27 -2.49 16.98
CA LYS A 75 -4.91 -2.79 16.54
C LYS A 75 -4.86 -4.01 15.62
N MET A 76 -5.55 -5.09 15.99
CA MET A 76 -5.60 -6.30 15.18
C MET A 76 -6.17 -6.04 13.77
N ILE A 77 -7.20 -5.21 13.67
CA ILE A 77 -7.85 -4.83 12.39
C ILE A 77 -6.88 -4.00 11.54
N SER A 78 -6.23 -2.99 12.13
CA SER A 78 -5.22 -2.17 11.43
C SER A 78 -4.00 -2.97 11.00
N ASP A 79 -3.51 -3.89 11.85
CA ASP A 79 -2.41 -4.79 11.49
C ASP A 79 -2.76 -5.69 10.28
N ARG A 80 -4.05 -5.92 10.01
CA ARG A 80 -4.55 -6.72 8.88
C ARG A 80 -4.86 -5.91 7.61
N GLY A 81 -4.67 -4.60 7.66
CA GLY A 81 -4.87 -3.70 6.53
C GLY A 81 -6.27 -3.09 6.42
N TYR A 82 -7.02 -3.09 7.52
CA TYR A 82 -8.37 -2.52 7.55
C TYR A 82 -8.41 -1.22 8.37
N TYR A 83 -9.39 -0.37 8.09
CA TYR A 83 -9.54 0.94 8.71
C TYR A 83 -10.62 0.94 9.79
N PRO A 84 -10.27 0.78 11.08
CA PRO A 84 -11.24 0.83 12.16
C PRO A 84 -11.78 2.26 12.33
N ILE A 85 -13.09 2.42 12.27
CA ILE A 85 -13.74 3.74 12.36
C ILE A 85 -14.85 3.75 13.40
N TYR A 86 -14.76 4.67 14.37
CA TYR A 86 -15.76 4.83 15.41
C TYR A 86 -16.95 5.64 14.89
N MET A 87 -18.17 5.14 15.12
CA MET A 87 -19.38 5.87 14.73
C MET A 87 -20.59 5.53 15.60
N THR A 88 -21.57 6.42 15.56
CA THR A 88 -22.89 6.18 16.16
C THR A 88 -23.74 5.29 15.28
N GLN A 89 -24.80 4.71 15.86
CA GLN A 89 -25.79 3.95 15.10
C GLN A 89 -26.42 4.77 13.96
N ASP A 90 -26.72 6.05 14.20
CA ASP A 90 -27.33 6.92 13.19
C ASP A 90 -26.37 7.19 12.02
N ARG A 91 -25.10 7.46 12.32
CA ARG A 91 -24.07 7.65 11.28
C ARG A 91 -23.82 6.38 10.48
N PHE A 92 -23.83 5.22 11.14
CA PHE A 92 -23.71 3.94 10.45
C PHE A 92 -24.89 3.71 9.48
N GLN A 93 -26.12 4.00 9.91
CA GLN A 93 -27.31 3.88 9.06
C GLN A 93 -27.27 4.85 7.88
N GLU A 94 -26.84 6.09 8.10
CA GLU A 94 -26.67 7.09 7.04
C GLU A 94 -25.65 6.61 5.99
N LEU A 95 -24.47 6.18 6.42
CA LEU A 95 -23.41 5.70 5.52
C LEU A 95 -23.82 4.43 4.77
N SER A 96 -24.55 3.53 5.43
CA SER A 96 -25.01 2.27 4.82
C SER A 96 -25.97 2.47 3.64
N GLN A 97 -26.52 3.68 3.48
CA GLN A 97 -27.44 4.04 2.40
C GLN A 97 -26.79 4.89 1.30
N ASP A 98 -25.51 5.24 1.45
CA ASP A 98 -24.83 6.21 0.60
C ASP A 98 -23.41 5.74 0.27
N SER A 99 -23.28 5.03 -0.85
CA SER A 99 -21.99 4.48 -1.31
C SER A 99 -20.94 5.55 -1.57
N GLU A 100 -21.36 6.75 -1.98
CA GLU A 100 -20.44 7.85 -2.26
C GLU A 100 -19.82 8.37 -0.96
N LYS A 101 -20.62 8.55 0.10
CA LYS A 101 -20.10 8.93 1.41
C LYS A 101 -19.19 7.86 2.02
N VAL A 102 -19.48 6.57 1.79
CA VAL A 102 -18.60 5.48 2.22
C VAL A 102 -17.26 5.54 1.47
N HIS A 103 -17.30 5.76 0.16
CA HIS A 103 -16.10 5.91 -0.65
C HIS A 103 -15.26 7.11 -0.20
N GLN A 104 -15.87 8.28 -0.01
CA GLN A 104 -15.19 9.46 0.51
C GLN A 104 -14.54 9.20 1.88
N LEU A 105 -15.26 8.56 2.80
CA LEU A 105 -14.72 8.20 4.11
C LEU A 105 -13.56 7.21 4.01
N PHE A 106 -13.62 6.28 3.06
CA PHE A 106 -12.52 5.35 2.81
C PHE A 106 -11.27 6.09 2.33
N VAL A 107 -11.39 6.99 1.36
CA VAL A 107 -10.28 7.83 0.89
C VAL A 107 -9.68 8.64 2.04
N GLU A 108 -10.53 9.26 2.89
CA GLU A 108 -10.07 10.00 4.07
C GLU A 108 -9.25 9.13 5.02
N GLU A 109 -9.66 7.89 5.29
CA GLU A 109 -8.93 6.98 6.19
C GLU A 109 -7.64 6.43 5.56
N VAL A 110 -7.61 6.23 4.24
CA VAL A 110 -6.41 5.88 3.48
C VAL A 110 -5.37 7.00 3.62
N VAL A 111 -5.75 8.25 3.34
CA VAL A 111 -4.88 9.43 3.46
C VAL A 111 -4.39 9.62 4.88
N LYS A 112 -5.28 9.64 5.88
CA LYS A 112 -4.89 9.76 7.29
C LYS A 112 -3.91 8.68 7.71
N THR A 113 -4.04 7.46 7.17
CA THR A 113 -3.12 6.35 7.47
C THR A 113 -1.75 6.59 6.88
N ALA A 114 -1.69 7.01 5.61
CA ALA A 114 -0.43 7.38 4.98
C ALA A 114 0.27 8.55 5.68
N GLU A 115 -0.46 9.56 6.16
CA GLU A 115 0.11 10.66 6.95
C GLU A 115 0.79 10.16 8.23
N ARG A 116 0.11 9.29 9.01
CA ARG A 116 0.71 8.66 10.20
C ARG A 116 1.91 7.78 9.85
N TRP A 117 1.87 7.13 8.70
CA TRP A 117 2.97 6.32 8.19
C TRP A 117 4.20 7.16 7.84
N VAL A 118 4.00 8.32 7.21
CA VAL A 118 5.05 9.33 6.97
C VAL A 118 5.64 9.76 8.31
N GLU A 119 4.83 10.22 9.28
CA GLU A 119 5.30 10.63 10.61
C GLU A 119 6.17 9.56 11.27
N TYR A 120 5.72 8.30 11.23
CA TYR A 120 6.47 7.17 11.78
C TYR A 120 7.80 6.94 11.04
N ALA A 121 7.81 7.02 9.70
CA ALA A 121 9.03 6.91 8.91
C ALA A 121 10.01 8.02 9.25
N GLU A 122 9.55 9.26 9.38
CA GLU A 122 10.40 10.39 9.78
C GLU A 122 11.04 10.17 11.16
N GLU A 123 10.26 9.74 12.15
CA GLU A 123 10.77 9.45 13.50
C GLU A 123 11.87 8.38 13.45
N ARG A 124 11.65 7.30 12.67
CA ARG A 124 12.55 6.15 12.64
C ARG A 124 13.77 6.35 11.76
N LEU A 125 13.65 7.08 10.65
CA LEU A 125 14.73 7.28 9.68
C LEU A 125 15.58 8.51 9.98
N ARG A 126 15.10 9.44 10.82
CA ARG A 126 15.87 10.62 11.24
C ARG A 126 17.28 10.24 11.70
N GLN A 127 18.27 10.93 11.12
CA GLN A 127 19.70 10.75 11.39
C GLN A 127 20.24 9.33 11.14
N SER A 128 19.49 8.46 10.46
CA SER A 128 19.95 7.10 10.14
C SER A 128 20.89 7.05 8.93
N GLY A 129 20.77 8.00 8.00
CA GLY A 129 21.44 7.97 6.70
C GLY A 129 20.82 6.99 5.70
N ILE A 130 19.78 6.24 6.10
CA ILE A 130 19.08 5.26 5.26
C ILE A 130 18.14 6.00 4.32
N LYS A 131 18.22 5.70 3.01
CA LYS A 131 17.27 6.22 2.02
C LYS A 131 16.00 5.37 1.98
N CYS A 132 14.84 5.99 1.87
CA CYS A 132 13.55 5.31 1.75
C CYS A 132 12.88 5.69 0.43
N PHE A 133 12.70 4.71 -0.44
CA PHE A 133 12.06 4.89 -1.74
C PHE A 133 10.71 4.19 -1.75
N ILE A 134 9.69 4.85 -2.29
CA ILE A 134 8.35 4.30 -2.42
C ILE A 134 7.84 4.53 -3.83
N CYS A 135 7.36 3.44 -4.44
CA CYS A 135 6.55 3.49 -5.65
C CYS A 135 5.14 3.05 -5.28
N PRO A 136 4.07 3.72 -5.75
CA PRO A 136 2.73 3.18 -5.69
C PRO A 136 2.62 1.91 -6.54
N GLY A 137 1.59 1.10 -6.30
CA GLY A 137 1.13 0.00 -7.14
C GLY A 137 -0.17 0.35 -7.86
N ASN A 138 -0.79 -0.66 -8.49
CA ASN A 138 -2.01 -0.44 -9.26
C ASN A 138 -3.24 -0.21 -8.35
N ASP A 139 -3.26 -0.82 -7.16
CA ASP A 139 -4.31 -0.66 -6.15
C ASP A 139 -4.21 0.66 -5.37
N ASP A 140 -3.09 1.39 -5.52
CA ASP A 140 -2.86 2.58 -4.73
C ASP A 140 -3.74 3.75 -5.18
N MET A 141 -4.30 4.50 -4.24
CA MET A 141 -5.05 5.72 -4.57
C MET A 141 -4.09 6.83 -5.03
N PHE A 142 -4.53 7.72 -5.93
CA PHE A 142 -3.69 8.86 -6.40
C PHE A 142 -3.41 9.86 -5.27
N GLU A 143 -4.33 9.96 -4.30
CA GLU A 143 -4.23 10.79 -3.12
C GLU A 143 -3.01 10.45 -2.26
N LEU A 144 -2.52 9.20 -2.31
CA LEU A 144 -1.31 8.79 -1.61
C LEU A 144 -0.05 9.46 -2.14
N ASP A 145 -0.01 9.79 -3.44
CA ASP A 145 1.19 10.36 -4.09
C ASP A 145 1.54 11.70 -3.46
N GLU A 146 0.54 12.56 -3.21
CA GLU A 146 0.75 13.87 -2.58
C GLU A 146 1.26 13.73 -1.14
N VAL A 147 0.70 12.78 -0.37
CA VAL A 147 1.12 12.53 1.01
C VAL A 147 2.59 12.13 1.07
N PHE A 148 3.01 11.17 0.24
CA PHE A 148 4.41 10.72 0.23
C PHE A 148 5.35 11.74 -0.39
N ALA A 149 4.93 12.47 -1.43
CA ALA A 149 5.74 13.52 -2.06
C ALA A 149 6.05 14.69 -1.12
N ASN A 150 5.21 14.94 -0.11
CA ASN A 150 5.41 15.98 0.90
C ASN A 150 6.39 15.57 2.01
N SER A 151 6.81 14.30 2.08
CA SER A 151 7.79 13.84 3.08
C SER A 151 9.20 14.32 2.77
N SER A 152 9.98 14.62 3.82
CA SER A 152 11.43 14.87 3.68
C SER A 152 12.31 13.62 3.81
N TYR A 153 11.71 12.47 4.13
CA TYR A 153 12.42 11.21 4.40
C TYR A 153 12.03 10.07 3.47
N ILE A 154 10.95 10.23 2.71
CA ILE A 154 10.46 9.28 1.71
C ILE A 154 10.61 9.94 0.35
N GLU A 155 11.18 9.20 -0.61
CA GLU A 155 11.28 9.62 -2.01
C GLU A 155 10.26 8.83 -2.85
N LEU A 156 9.25 9.52 -3.38
CA LEU A 156 8.28 8.95 -4.31
C LEU A 156 8.90 8.77 -5.70
N THR A 157 8.98 7.53 -6.18
CA THR A 157 9.78 7.15 -7.36
C THR A 157 9.00 6.90 -8.65
N GLU A 158 7.67 6.98 -8.61
CA GLU A 158 6.81 6.79 -9.77
C GLU A 158 7.23 7.65 -10.97
N GLY A 159 7.52 7.01 -12.11
CA GLY A 159 7.83 7.69 -13.36
C GLY A 159 9.16 8.48 -13.36
N LYS A 160 10.08 8.18 -12.43
CA LYS A 160 11.34 8.91 -12.24
C LYS A 160 12.56 8.00 -12.31
N VAL A 161 13.68 8.56 -12.75
CA VAL A 161 15.01 7.99 -12.51
C VAL A 161 15.56 8.57 -11.21
N VAL A 162 15.85 7.71 -10.24
CA VAL A 162 16.36 8.10 -8.92
C VAL A 162 17.76 7.53 -8.66
N ASP A 163 18.57 8.27 -7.91
CA ASP A 163 19.91 7.86 -7.49
C ASP A 163 19.86 7.14 -6.13
N ILE A 164 20.31 5.88 -6.10
CA ILE A 164 20.35 5.10 -4.85
C ILE A 164 21.58 5.47 -4.02
N ASP A 165 22.77 5.56 -4.61
CA ASP A 165 24.01 5.75 -3.85
C ASP A 165 25.18 6.39 -4.63
N GLY A 166 24.89 7.05 -5.75
CA GLY A 166 25.90 7.56 -6.68
C GLY A 166 26.49 6.51 -7.62
N THR A 167 26.17 5.22 -7.44
CA THR A 167 26.61 4.12 -8.32
C THR A 167 25.43 3.49 -9.06
N TYR A 168 24.35 3.19 -8.35
CA TYR A 168 23.14 2.58 -8.91
C TYR A 168 22.02 3.59 -9.05
N THR A 169 21.27 3.45 -10.13
CA THR A 169 20.01 4.18 -10.37
C THR A 169 18.83 3.22 -10.30
N MET A 170 17.64 3.76 -10.10
CA MET A 170 16.39 3.01 -10.18
C MET A 170 15.35 3.76 -10.98
N ILE A 171 14.59 3.02 -11.77
CA ILE A 171 13.35 3.50 -12.38
C ILE A 171 12.19 2.70 -11.82
N SER A 172 11.05 3.36 -11.59
CA SER A 172 9.87 2.71 -11.02
C SER A 172 8.60 3.07 -11.79
N THR A 173 7.69 2.11 -11.88
CA THR A 173 6.31 2.35 -12.31
C THR A 173 5.35 1.45 -11.53
N GLY A 174 4.32 2.06 -10.97
CA GLY A 174 3.17 1.46 -10.32
C GLY A 174 2.03 1.15 -11.27
N TRP A 175 2.09 1.65 -12.51
CA TRP A 175 1.12 1.30 -13.54
C TRP A 175 1.23 -0.17 -13.91
N SER A 176 0.06 -0.76 -14.13
CA SER A 176 -0.07 -2.11 -14.65
C SER A 176 -0.92 -2.15 -15.91
N ASN A 177 -0.84 -3.26 -16.64
CA ASN A 177 -1.83 -3.64 -17.63
C ASN A 177 -3.18 -3.96 -16.95
N PRO A 178 -4.30 -4.01 -17.68
CA PRO A 178 -5.62 -4.12 -17.06
C PRO A 178 -5.76 -5.38 -16.19
N THR A 179 -6.35 -5.22 -15.01
CA THR A 179 -6.60 -6.32 -14.06
C THR A 179 -8.09 -6.64 -13.98
N PRO A 180 -8.48 -7.80 -13.42
CA PRO A 180 -9.90 -8.08 -13.14
C PRO A 180 -10.55 -7.14 -12.12
N TRP A 181 -9.76 -6.32 -11.40
CA TRP A 181 -10.22 -5.50 -10.28
C TRP A 181 -10.51 -4.03 -10.67
N GLU A 182 -10.20 -3.62 -11.90
CA GLU A 182 -10.40 -2.24 -12.40
C GLU A 182 -9.83 -1.18 -11.44
N THR A 183 -8.52 -1.27 -11.21
CA THR A 183 -7.80 -0.54 -10.16
C THR A 183 -7.40 0.87 -10.60
N HIS A 184 -6.74 1.63 -9.72
CA HIS A 184 -6.50 3.06 -9.94
C HIS A 184 -5.44 3.34 -11.02
N ARG A 185 -4.37 2.54 -11.09
CA ARG A 185 -3.28 2.71 -12.09
C ARG A 185 -3.22 1.54 -13.05
N GLU A 186 -4.20 1.49 -13.96
CA GLU A 186 -4.22 0.57 -15.09
C GLU A 186 -4.16 1.34 -16.41
N CYS A 187 -3.44 0.80 -17.38
CA CYS A 187 -3.32 1.37 -18.73
C CYS A 187 -3.13 0.25 -19.76
N SER A 188 -3.20 0.58 -21.06
CA SER A 188 -2.91 -0.43 -22.08
C SER A 188 -1.43 -0.84 -22.06
N GLU A 189 -1.10 -1.99 -22.63
CA GLU A 189 0.30 -2.44 -22.77
C GLU A 189 1.15 -1.39 -23.49
N GLU A 190 0.61 -0.78 -24.54
CA GLU A 190 1.28 0.28 -25.30
C GLU A 190 1.50 1.56 -24.49
N GLU A 191 0.56 1.90 -23.60
CA GLU A 191 0.72 3.04 -22.70
C GLU A 191 1.75 2.76 -21.59
N LEU A 192 1.79 1.53 -21.08
CA LEU A 192 2.79 1.09 -20.11
C LEU A 192 4.20 1.11 -20.71
N ASP A 193 4.35 0.58 -21.93
CA ASP A 193 5.59 0.63 -22.71
C ASP A 193 6.08 2.08 -22.88
N GLN A 194 5.19 3.00 -23.27
CA GLN A 194 5.51 4.42 -23.41
C GLN A 194 5.99 5.06 -22.10
N LYS A 195 5.39 4.72 -20.96
CA LYS A 195 5.82 5.22 -19.64
C LYS A 195 7.22 4.74 -19.29
N ILE A 196 7.52 3.46 -19.56
CA ILE A 196 8.83 2.85 -19.30
C ILE A 196 9.89 3.45 -20.24
N GLU A 197 9.62 3.50 -21.54
CA GLU A 197 10.52 4.07 -22.56
C GLU A 197 10.80 5.55 -22.35
N ALA A 198 9.90 6.30 -21.71
CA ALA A 198 10.17 7.69 -21.33
C ALA A 198 11.29 7.82 -20.27
N MET A 199 11.48 6.81 -19.41
CA MET A 199 12.50 6.82 -18.36
C MET A 199 13.86 6.29 -18.84
N ILE A 200 13.88 5.28 -19.71
CA ILE A 200 15.11 4.57 -20.14
C ILE A 200 16.22 5.52 -20.65
N PRO A 201 15.96 6.50 -21.55
CA PRO A 201 17.00 7.38 -22.07
C PRO A 201 17.63 8.30 -21.03
N GLN A 202 16.98 8.48 -19.88
CA GLN A 202 17.46 9.31 -18.77
C GLN A 202 18.38 8.52 -17.83
N VAL A 203 18.44 7.19 -17.96
CA VAL A 203 19.31 6.32 -17.16
C VAL A 203 20.77 6.46 -17.60
N PRO A 204 21.70 6.86 -16.72
CA PRO A 204 23.10 7.07 -17.11
C PRO A 204 23.86 5.80 -17.50
N ASP A 205 23.58 4.67 -16.83
CA ASP A 205 24.19 3.36 -17.08
C ASP A 205 23.17 2.25 -16.81
N LEU A 206 22.63 1.66 -17.88
CA LEU A 206 21.64 0.59 -17.78
C LEU A 206 22.18 -0.68 -17.09
N ASN A 207 23.51 -0.90 -17.08
CA ASN A 207 24.10 -2.04 -16.36
C ASN A 207 24.10 -1.84 -14.84
N LYS A 208 23.76 -0.63 -14.37
CA LYS A 208 23.66 -0.25 -12.96
C LYS A 208 22.29 0.34 -12.65
N CYS A 209 21.27 -0.09 -13.38
CA CYS A 209 19.89 0.35 -13.18
C CYS A 209 19.05 -0.78 -12.58
N ILE A 210 18.28 -0.46 -11.55
CA ILE A 210 17.25 -1.32 -10.98
C ILE A 210 15.91 -0.96 -11.61
N PHE A 211 15.20 -1.97 -12.11
CA PHE A 211 13.86 -1.82 -12.67
C PHE A 211 12.87 -2.27 -11.60
N ASN A 212 12.26 -1.30 -10.91
CA ASN A 212 11.31 -1.52 -9.81
C ASN A 212 9.88 -1.33 -10.33
N PHE A 213 9.39 -2.31 -11.08
CA PHE A 213 8.08 -2.25 -11.73
C PHE A 213 7.09 -3.12 -10.98
N HIS A 214 5.89 -2.58 -10.80
CA HIS A 214 4.83 -3.25 -10.08
C HIS A 214 4.22 -4.39 -10.91
N ALA A 215 3.96 -4.15 -12.20
CA ALA A 215 3.55 -5.21 -13.12
C ALA A 215 4.70 -6.22 -13.32
N PRO A 216 4.49 -7.52 -13.05
CA PRO A 216 5.52 -8.53 -13.25
C PRO A 216 5.79 -8.74 -14.75
N PRO A 217 7.04 -9.06 -15.15
CA PRO A 217 7.33 -9.34 -16.54
C PRO A 217 6.62 -10.61 -17.03
N TYR A 218 6.04 -10.53 -18.23
CA TYR A 218 5.35 -11.66 -18.85
C TYR A 218 6.25 -12.89 -19.02
N GLY A 219 5.74 -14.06 -18.64
CA GLY A 219 6.42 -15.35 -18.76
C GLY A 219 7.63 -15.49 -17.84
N SER A 220 7.72 -14.67 -16.79
CA SER A 220 8.79 -14.75 -15.79
C SER A 220 8.52 -15.80 -14.72
N GLY A 221 7.27 -16.25 -14.59
CA GLY A 221 6.80 -17.09 -13.49
C GLY A 221 6.40 -16.28 -12.26
N LEU A 222 6.72 -14.98 -12.21
CA LEU A 222 6.19 -14.03 -11.20
C LEU A 222 4.81 -13.52 -11.60
N ASP A 223 4.44 -13.64 -12.87
CA ASP A 223 3.16 -13.26 -13.46
C ASP A 223 2.08 -14.35 -13.37
N GLU A 224 2.40 -15.49 -12.75
CA GLU A 224 1.45 -16.57 -12.54
C GLU A 224 0.47 -16.23 -11.40
N ALA A 225 -0.80 -16.02 -11.76
CA ALA A 225 -1.90 -15.82 -10.80
C ALA A 225 -3.08 -16.75 -11.12
N PRO A 226 -3.92 -17.11 -10.13
CA PRO A 226 -5.14 -17.86 -10.39
C PRO A 226 -6.09 -17.08 -11.32
N GLU A 227 -6.59 -17.75 -12.36
CA GLU A 227 -7.66 -17.20 -13.18
C GLU A 227 -8.92 -16.98 -12.32
N LEU A 228 -9.54 -15.81 -12.42
CA LEU A 228 -10.75 -15.46 -11.68
C LEU A 228 -12.01 -15.63 -12.54
N ASP A 229 -13.13 -15.94 -11.91
CA ASP A 229 -14.46 -15.87 -12.55
C ASP A 229 -15.06 -14.46 -12.49
N ALA A 230 -16.28 -14.31 -13.04
CA ALA A 230 -16.97 -13.03 -13.08
C ALA A 230 -17.34 -12.49 -11.68
N GLU A 231 -17.31 -13.35 -10.66
CA GLU A 231 -17.51 -12.99 -9.27
C GLU A 231 -16.17 -12.87 -8.50
N LEU A 232 -15.05 -12.80 -9.23
CA LEU A 232 -13.69 -12.62 -8.71
C LEU A 232 -13.21 -13.77 -7.82
N ARG A 233 -13.75 -14.98 -8.05
CA ARG A 233 -13.34 -16.20 -7.34
C ARG A 233 -12.33 -16.99 -8.18
N PRO A 234 -11.31 -17.59 -7.58
CA PRO A 234 -10.37 -18.45 -8.31
C PRO A 234 -11.09 -19.62 -9.00
N ARG A 235 -10.94 -19.74 -10.32
CA ARG A 235 -11.54 -20.82 -11.14
C ARG A 235 -10.95 -22.20 -10.86
N TYR A 236 -9.75 -22.26 -10.27
CA TYR A 236 -9.07 -23.52 -9.94
C TYR A 236 -8.43 -23.51 -8.55
N ALA A 237 -9.24 -23.65 -7.49
CA ALA A 237 -8.74 -24.11 -6.19
C ALA A 237 -8.55 -25.64 -6.21
N GLY A 238 -7.56 -26.15 -6.93
CA GLY A 238 -7.28 -27.58 -6.93
C GLY A 238 -6.20 -28.04 -7.90
N ARG A 239 -5.00 -28.29 -7.38
CA ARG A 239 -4.20 -29.40 -7.91
C ARG A 239 -5.00 -30.69 -7.68
N SER A 240 -5.28 -31.44 -8.75
CA SER A 240 -5.37 -32.90 -8.68
C SER A 240 -4.01 -33.47 -9.06
#